data_AF-A0A7J5VC61-F1
#
_entry.id   AF-A0A7J5VC61-F1
#
_cell.length_a   1.000
_cell.length_b   1.000
_cell.length_c   1.000
_cell.angle_alpha   90.00
_cell.angle_beta   90.00
_cell.angle_gamma   90.00
#
_symmetry.space_group_name_H-M   'P 1'
#
loop_
_entity.id
_entity.type
_entity.pdbx_description
1 polymer ?
#
loop_
_entity_poly.entity_id
_entity_poly.type
_entity_poly.pdbx_seq_one_letter_code
_entity_poly.pdbx_strand_id
1 'polypeptide(L)'
;MRKTIKNQKGFTLIEIIAVLVILGILAAVAVPKYLDMQAKARENAVQGAVAALKSHVTMEYSKALLTTPSTTTYTPTASSVTVGDFTGSIVNAAGAVTVTVTSGPTSWWSTSIPGTSSSFSLY
;
A
#
# COMPACT_ATOMS: atom_id res chain seq x y z
N MET A 1 44.82 -9.02 51.52
CA MET A 1 44.14 -8.06 50.63
C MET A 1 42.62 -8.25 50.77
N ARG A 2 41.89 -7.27 51.30
CA ARG A 2 40.43 -7.34 51.50
C ARG A 2 39.74 -6.73 50.27
N LYS A 3 38.97 -7.53 49.53
CA LYS A 3 38.27 -7.11 48.32
C LYS A 3 37.06 -6.26 48.70
N THR A 4 37.11 -4.96 48.40
CA THR A 4 36.01 -4.02 48.65
C THR A 4 34.85 -4.35 47.71
N ILE A 5 33.72 -4.82 48.25
CA ILE A 5 32.48 -4.99 47.47
C ILE A 5 31.99 -3.57 47.11
N LYS A 6 31.97 -3.24 45.82
CA LYS A 6 31.42 -1.97 45.33
C LYS A 6 29.92 -1.93 45.62
N ASN A 7 29.46 -0.85 46.24
CA ASN A 7 28.06 -0.59 46.55
C ASN A 7 27.26 -0.40 45.26
N GLN A 8 26.68 -1.48 44.72
CA GLN A 8 25.78 -1.44 43.57
C GLN A 8 24.53 -0.65 43.97
N LYS A 9 24.48 0.64 43.61
CA LYS A 9 23.24 1.43 43.70
C LYS A 9 22.28 0.89 42.63
N GLY A 10 21.37 0.01 43.03
CA GLY A 10 20.28 -0.44 42.17
C GLY A 10 19.31 0.70 41.86
N PHE A 11 18.62 0.61 40.71
CA PHE A 11 17.51 1.50 40.38
C PHE A 11 16.40 1.39 41.43
N THR A 12 15.83 2.53 41.81
CA THR A 12 14.72 2.60 42.74
C THR A 12 13.41 2.21 42.04
N LEU A 13 12.45 1.66 42.79
CA LEU A 13 11.11 1.35 42.26
C LEU A 13 10.43 2.60 41.69
N ILE A 14 10.66 3.77 42.29
CA ILE A 14 10.06 5.02 41.84
C ILE A 14 10.59 5.46 40.47
N GLU A 15 11.87 5.21 40.18
CA GLU A 15 12.45 5.50 38.85
C GLU A 15 11.81 4.64 37.76
N ILE A 16 11.58 3.35 38.05
CA ILE A 16 10.91 2.46 37.10
C ILE A 16 9.45 2.88 36.89
N ILE A 17 8.74 3.28 37.95
CA ILE A 17 7.34 3.74 37.85
C ILE A 17 7.24 5.02 37.02
N ALA A 18 8.11 6.02 37.28
CA ALA A 18 8.10 7.27 36.53
C ALA A 18 8.34 7.04 35.03
N VAL A 19 9.26 6.15 34.68
CA VAL A 19 9.53 5.77 33.28
C VAL A 19 8.33 5.09 32.64
N LEU A 20 7.69 4.13 33.33
CA LEU A 20 6.50 3.46 32.82
C LEU A 20 5.33 4.41 32.59
N VAL A 21 5.15 5.42 33.45
CA VAL A 21 4.13 6.45 33.27
C VAL A 21 4.40 7.28 32.01
N ILE A 22 5.65 7.73 31.81
CA ILE A 22 6.02 8.50 30.61
C ILE A 22 5.85 7.64 29.35
N LEU A 23 6.34 6.40 29.34
CA LEU A 23 6.17 5.47 28.23
C LEU A 23 4.69 5.16 27.97
N GLY A 24 3.87 5.07 29.01
CA GLY A 24 2.42 4.85 28.90
C GLY A 24 1.72 6.01 28.18
N ILE A 25 2.05 7.26 28.52
CA ILE A 25 1.49 8.44 27.84
C ILE A 25 1.95 8.49 26.38
N LEU A 26 3.23 8.25 26.12
CA LEU A 26 3.77 8.23 24.75
C LEU A 26 3.12 7.13 23.92
N ALA A 27 2.97 5.92 24.46
CA ALA A 27 2.33 4.80 23.77
C ALA A 27 0.86 5.09 23.46
N ALA A 28 0.12 5.70 24.40
CA ALA A 28 -1.29 6.04 24.20
C ALA A 28 -1.53 6.97 22.99
N VAL A 29 -0.58 7.87 22.70
CA VAL A 29 -0.67 8.78 21.55
C VAL A 29 -0.01 8.19 20.30
N ALA A 30 1.11 7.49 20.44
CA ALA A 30 1.90 6.99 19.31
C ALA A 30 1.23 5.81 18.61
N VAL A 31 0.61 4.89 19.34
CA VAL A 31 -0.03 3.69 18.77
C VAL A 31 -1.16 4.04 17.80
N PRO A 32 -2.19 4.86 18.15
CA PRO A 32 -3.27 5.17 17.22
C PRO A 32 -2.75 5.92 15.98
N LYS A 33 -1.80 6.84 16.15
CA LYS A 33 -1.16 7.55 15.04
C LYS A 33 -0.41 6.61 14.11
N TYR A 34 0.32 5.64 14.65
CA TYR A 34 1.06 4.66 13.86
C TYR A 34 0.11 3.76 13.04
N LEU A 35 -1.01 3.35 13.63
CA LEU A 35 -2.04 2.57 12.91
C LEU A 35 -2.67 3.38 11.77
N ASP A 36 -3.00 4.66 11.99
CA ASP A 36 -3.51 5.56 10.95
C ASP A 36 -2.48 5.79 9.83
N MET A 37 -1.21 5.99 10.18
CA MET A 37 -0.12 6.11 9.20
C MET A 37 0.02 4.84 8.34
N GLN A 38 -0.09 3.66 8.95
CA GLN A 38 -0.09 2.40 8.19
C GLN A 38 -1.29 2.31 7.25
N ALA A 39 -2.49 2.67 7.70
CA ALA A 39 -3.69 2.66 6.86
C ALA A 39 -3.54 3.57 5.64
N LYS A 40 -3.07 4.81 5.85
CA LYS A 40 -2.79 5.77 4.78
C LYS A 40 -1.70 5.30 3.82
N ALA A 41 -0.64 4.68 4.35
CA ALA A 41 0.42 4.11 3.51
C ALA A 41 -0.11 3.00 2.59
N ARG A 42 -0.99 2.13 3.10
CA ARG A 42 -1.64 1.07 2.30
C ARG A 42 -2.55 1.67 1.24
N GLU A 43 -3.35 2.68 1.58
CA GLU A 43 -4.21 3.38 0.62
C GLU A 43 -3.40 4.03 -0.51
N ASN A 44 -2.32 4.74 -0.16
CA ASN A 44 -1.42 5.35 -1.14
C ASN A 44 -0.75 4.31 -2.04
N ALA A 45 -0.37 3.15 -1.50
CA ALA A 45 0.20 2.06 -2.29
C ALA A 45 -0.80 1.51 -3.32
N VAL A 46 -2.07 1.33 -2.93
CA VAL A 46 -3.14 0.90 -3.84
C VAL A 46 -3.39 1.96 -4.92
N GLN A 47 -3.42 3.25 -4.57
CA GLN A 47 -3.55 4.33 -5.55
C GLN A 47 -2.37 4.37 -6.53
N GLY A 48 -1.15 4.14 -6.04
CA GLY A 48 0.04 4.00 -6.88
C GLY A 48 -0.05 2.81 -7.85
N ALA A 49 -0.59 1.67 -7.39
CA ALA A 49 -0.83 0.51 -8.25
C ALA A 49 -1.85 0.81 -9.35
N VAL A 50 -2.94 1.53 -9.05
CA VAL A 50 -3.90 1.98 -10.07
C VAL A 50 -3.23 2.87 -11.12
N ALA A 51 -2.40 3.83 -10.69
CA ALA A 51 -1.68 4.72 -11.61
C ALA A 51 -0.71 3.94 -12.52
N ALA A 52 0.01 2.97 -11.96
CA ALA A 52 0.88 2.10 -12.74
C ALA A 52 0.10 1.28 -13.77
N LEU A 53 -1.03 0.66 -13.36
CA LEU A 53 -1.89 -0.09 -14.27
C LEU A 53 -2.46 0.78 -15.40
N LYS A 54 -2.85 2.03 -15.12
CA LYS A 54 -3.24 2.98 -16.17
C LYS A 54 -2.10 3.20 -17.17
N SER A 55 -0.88 3.40 -16.68
CA SER A 55 0.31 3.56 -17.54
C SER A 55 0.55 2.32 -18.42
N HIS A 56 0.40 1.11 -17.84
CA HIS A 56 0.49 -0.15 -18.58
C HIS A 56 -0.54 -0.22 -19.72
N VAL A 57 -1.80 0.14 -19.44
CA VAL A 57 -2.87 0.18 -20.45
C VAL A 57 -2.55 1.18 -21.56
N THR A 58 -2.13 2.40 -21.22
CA THR A 58 -1.78 3.43 -22.21
C THR A 58 -0.62 2.98 -23.09
N MET A 59 0.42 2.36 -22.51
CA MET A 59 1.56 1.85 -23.26
C MET A 59 1.18 0.72 -24.21
N GLU A 60 0.37 -0.24 -23.76
CA GLU A 60 -0.15 -1.32 -24.60
C GLU A 60 -1.02 -0.77 -25.73
N TYR A 61 -1.87 0.23 -25.46
CA TYR A 61 -2.67 0.89 -26.48
C TYR A 61 -1.79 1.59 -27.52
N SER A 62 -0.75 2.34 -27.11
CA SER A 62 0.19 2.98 -28.03
C SER A 62 0.91 1.98 -28.93
N LYS A 63 1.29 0.80 -28.38
CA LYS A 63 1.87 -0.29 -29.18
C LYS A 63 0.88 -0.84 -30.20
N ALA A 64 -0.38 -1.02 -29.81
CA ALA A 64 -1.43 -1.53 -30.70
C ALA A 64 -1.72 -0.56 -31.87
N LEU A 65 -1.69 0.75 -31.63
CA LEU A 65 -1.85 1.75 -32.68
C LEU A 65 -0.71 1.73 -33.71
N LEU A 66 0.51 1.39 -33.29
CA LEU A 66 1.65 1.30 -34.20
C LEU A 66 1.58 0.07 -35.12
N THR A 67 1.01 -1.04 -34.63
CA THR A 67 0.88 -2.27 -35.41
C THR A 67 -0.39 -2.30 -36.26
N THR A 68 -1.48 -1.71 -35.78
CA THR A 68 -2.77 -1.64 -36.50
C THR A 68 -3.33 -0.21 -36.38
N PRO A 69 -3.00 0.68 -37.32
CA PRO A 69 -3.29 2.12 -37.23
C PRO A 69 -4.78 2.51 -37.35
N SER A 70 -5.69 1.53 -37.41
CA SER A 70 -7.15 1.75 -37.53
C SER A 70 -7.94 1.27 -36.31
N THR A 71 -7.27 0.79 -35.26
CA THR A 71 -7.93 0.28 -34.05
C THR A 71 -8.39 1.43 -33.16
N THR A 72 -9.69 1.71 -33.12
CA THR A 72 -10.32 2.73 -32.26
C THR A 72 -10.68 2.21 -30.87
N THR A 73 -10.47 0.93 -30.60
CA THR A 73 -10.89 0.27 -29.36
C THR A 73 -9.74 -0.51 -28.76
N TYR A 74 -9.35 -0.16 -27.54
CA TYR A 74 -8.40 -0.94 -26.77
C TYR A 74 -9.04 -2.26 -26.31
N THR A 75 -8.56 -3.38 -26.85
CA THR A 75 -8.87 -4.72 -26.36
C THR A 75 -7.71 -5.21 -25.48
N PRO A 76 -7.90 -5.39 -24.16
CA PRO A 76 -6.83 -5.85 -23.30
C PRO A 76 -6.37 -7.27 -23.69
N THR A 77 -5.08 -7.44 -23.93
CA THR A 77 -4.44 -8.74 -24.23
C THR A 77 -4.57 -9.72 -23.05
N ALA A 78 -4.66 -9.20 -21.82
CA ALA A 78 -4.91 -9.96 -20.60
C ALA A 78 -5.89 -9.20 -19.70
N SER A 79 -6.90 -9.90 -19.16
CA SER A 79 -7.90 -9.33 -18.25
C SER A 79 -7.37 -9.08 -16.83
N SER A 80 -6.17 -9.57 -16.51
CA SER A 80 -5.46 -9.38 -15.24
C SER A 80 -4.00 -9.02 -15.49
N VAL A 81 -3.52 -7.95 -14.86
CA VAL A 81 -2.14 -7.47 -14.95
C VAL A 81 -1.58 -7.28 -13.54
N THR A 82 -0.38 -7.79 -13.31
CA THR A 82 0.34 -7.67 -12.04
C THR A 82 1.37 -6.55 -12.14
N VAL A 83 1.37 -5.65 -11.15
CA VAL A 83 2.31 -4.54 -11.01
C VAL A 83 2.89 -4.59 -9.60
N GLY A 84 4.15 -5.04 -9.50
CA GLY A 84 4.76 -5.32 -8.21
C GLY A 84 3.98 -6.40 -7.47
N ASP A 85 3.60 -6.12 -6.22
CA ASP A 85 2.82 -7.07 -5.42
C ASP A 85 1.32 -7.05 -5.76
N PHE A 86 0.83 -6.03 -6.49
CA PHE A 86 -0.59 -5.84 -6.78
C PHE A 86 -1.01 -6.50 -8.09
N THR A 87 -2.22 -7.04 -8.15
CA THR A 87 -2.85 -7.47 -9.41
C THR A 87 -4.13 -6.71 -9.63
N GLY A 88 -4.32 -6.16 -10.82
CA GLY A 88 -5.54 -5.48 -11.21
C GLY A 88 -6.18 -6.09 -12.45
N SER A 89 -7.49 -5.93 -12.54
CA SER A 89 -8.27 -6.25 -13.73
C SER A 89 -8.46 -5.01 -14.60
N ILE A 90 -8.42 -5.22 -15.92
CA ILE A 90 -8.61 -4.20 -16.93
C ILE A 90 -9.83 -4.58 -17.76
N VAL A 91 -10.82 -3.70 -17.80
CA VAL A 91 -12.06 -3.90 -18.55
C VAL A 91 -12.27 -2.69 -19.46
N ASN A 92 -12.41 -2.93 -20.76
CA ASN A 92 -12.91 -1.92 -21.69
C ASN A 92 -14.43 -2.08 -21.80
N ALA A 93 -15.18 -1.04 -21.45
CA ALA A 93 -16.63 -1.02 -21.58
C ALA A 93 -17.07 0.33 -22.18
N ALA A 94 -17.82 0.28 -23.28
CA ALA A 94 -18.43 1.44 -23.92
C ALA A 94 -17.47 2.63 -24.15
N GLY A 95 -16.21 2.37 -24.51
CA GLY A 95 -15.22 3.42 -24.81
C GLY A 95 -14.38 3.88 -23.62
N ALA A 96 -14.71 3.48 -22.40
CA ALA A 96 -13.90 3.75 -21.21
C ALA A 96 -13.13 2.51 -20.78
N VAL A 97 -11.85 2.68 -20.45
CA VAL A 97 -11.06 1.63 -19.79
C VAL A 97 -11.15 1.81 -18.29
N THR A 98 -11.68 0.79 -17.62
CA THR A 98 -11.73 0.71 -16.16
C THR A 98 -10.65 -0.23 -15.67
N VAL A 99 -9.83 0.29 -14.77
CA VAL A 99 -8.78 -0.45 -14.08
C VAL A 99 -9.21 -0.63 -12.64
N THR A 100 -9.20 -1.86 -12.14
CA THR A 100 -9.56 -2.18 -10.76
C THR A 100 -8.46 -2.99 -10.12
N VAL A 101 -7.94 -2.60 -8.96
CA VAL A 101 -7.01 -3.44 -8.21
C VAL A 101 -7.80 -4.55 -7.51
N THR A 102 -7.49 -5.80 -7.84
CA THR A 102 -8.23 -7.00 -7.40
C THR A 102 -7.49 -7.74 -6.27
N SER A 103 -6.16 -7.66 -6.25
CA SER A 103 -5.32 -8.28 -5.19
C SER A 103 -3.97 -7.57 -5.02
N GLY A 104 -3.18 -8.02 -4.04
CA GLY A 104 -1.95 -7.38 -3.54
C GLY A 104 -1.40 -8.12 -2.30
N PRO A 105 -0.52 -7.53 -1.47
CA PRO A 105 0.07 -8.21 -0.30
C PRO A 105 -0.94 -8.82 0.68
N THR A 106 -0.88 -10.14 0.85
CA THR A 106 -1.76 -10.94 1.73
C THR A 106 -1.59 -10.65 3.23
N SER A 107 -0.55 -9.91 3.61
CA SER A 107 -0.28 -9.50 5.00
C SER A 107 -0.99 -8.21 5.40
N TRP A 108 -1.54 -7.45 4.44
CA TRP A 108 -2.12 -6.13 4.68
C TRP A 108 -3.64 -6.15 4.81
N TRP A 109 -4.29 -7.18 4.27
CA TRP A 109 -5.72 -7.42 4.33
C TRP A 109 -5.99 -8.92 4.39
N SER A 110 -6.91 -9.34 5.25
CA SER A 110 -7.31 -10.74 5.39
C SER A 110 -8.51 -11.12 4.52
N THR A 111 -9.17 -10.17 3.86
CA THR A 111 -10.45 -10.44 3.16
C THR A 111 -10.63 -9.66 1.86
N SER A 112 -10.24 -8.39 1.76
CA SER A 112 -10.28 -7.65 0.49
C SER A 112 -9.52 -6.32 0.57
N ILE A 113 -8.94 -5.91 -0.55
CA ILE A 113 -8.46 -4.54 -0.75
C ILE A 113 -9.70 -3.62 -0.83
N PRO A 114 -9.68 -2.41 -0.26
CA PRO A 114 -10.68 -1.40 -0.58
C PRO A 114 -10.76 -1.26 -2.10
N GLY A 115 -11.96 -1.41 -2.68
CA GLY A 115 -12.17 -1.50 -4.13
C GLY A 115 -11.82 -0.21 -4.88
N THR A 116 -10.53 0.05 -5.08
CA THR A 116 -10.04 1.20 -5.81
C THR A 116 -10.08 0.89 -7.30
N SER A 117 -11.16 1.32 -7.94
CA SER A 117 -11.31 1.33 -9.39
C SER A 117 -11.13 2.74 -9.94
N SER A 118 -10.48 2.86 -11.09
CA SER A 118 -10.39 4.13 -11.80
C SER A 118 -10.64 3.94 -13.28
N SER A 119 -11.57 4.72 -13.82
CA SER A 119 -11.93 4.72 -15.24
C SER A 119 -11.29 5.90 -15.94
N PHE A 120 -10.85 5.69 -17.17
CA PHE A 120 -10.32 6.76 -18.02
C PHE A 120 -10.60 6.46 -19.49
N SER A 121 -10.69 7.52 -20.29
CA SER A 121 -10.80 7.40 -21.74
C SER A 121 -9.40 7.39 -22.37
N LEU A 122 -9.22 6.56 -23.38
CA LEU A 122 -8.00 6.51 -24.20
C LEU A 122 -8.09 7.40 -25.45
N TYR A 123 -9.22 8.11 -25.61
CA TYR A 123 -9.50 9.09 -26.65
C TYR A 123 -10.42 10.20 -26.14
#